data_AF-K1RPM7-F1
#
_entry.id   AF-K1RPM7-F1
#
_cell.length_a   1.000
_cell.length_b   1.000
_cell.length_c   1.000
_cell.angle_alpha   90.00
_cell.angle_beta   90.00
_cell.angle_gamma   90.00
#
_symmetry.space_group_name_H-M   'P 1'
#
loop_
_entity.id
_entity.type
_entity.pdbx_description
1 polymer ?
#
loop_
_entity_poly.entity_id
_entity_poly.type
_entity_poly.pdbx_seq_one_letter_code
_entity_poly.pdbx_strand_id
1 'polypeptide(L)'
;MTMHPSKVEGICDICGSKLVQRGDDSDENAIKQRLAIYDEKTSPLIDFYTKKGVLVTEEVSEKINRLGKEAAEDVLNKIKNM
;
A
#
# COMPACT_ATOMS: atom_id res chain seq x y z
N MET A 1 -11.01 -2.89 -10.17
CA MET A 1 -11.77 -3.53 -9.08
C MET A 1 -11.49 -2.72 -7.82
N THR A 2 -12.50 -2.36 -7.04
CA THR A 2 -12.33 -1.48 -5.87
C THR A 2 -12.18 -2.33 -4.60
N MET A 3 -11.01 -2.26 -3.97
CA MET A 3 -10.78 -2.89 -2.67
C MET A 3 -11.39 -1.98 -1.59
N HIS A 4 -12.45 -2.45 -0.93
CA HIS A 4 -13.28 -1.67 0.02
C HIS A 4 -14.21 -0.64 -0.65
N PRO A 5 -15.21 -1.09 -1.42
CA PRO A 5 -16.28 -0.20 -1.85
C PRO A 5 -17.06 0.32 -0.64
N SER A 6 -17.63 1.52 -0.76
CA SER A 6 -18.58 2.03 0.22
C SER A 6 -19.82 1.14 0.30
N LYS A 7 -20.48 1.10 1.46
CA LYS A 7 -21.73 0.31 1.64
C LYS A 7 -22.85 0.82 0.74
N VAL A 8 -22.90 2.13 0.56
CA VAL A 8 -23.79 2.81 -0.39
C VAL A 8 -22.92 3.45 -1.46
N GLU A 9 -23.20 3.16 -2.72
CA GLU A 9 -22.40 3.64 -3.84
C GLU A 9 -22.24 5.16 -3.81
N GLY A 10 -20.99 5.63 -3.84
CA GLY A 10 -20.66 7.05 -3.87
C GLY A 10 -20.88 7.81 -2.55
N ILE A 11 -21.13 7.13 -1.43
CA ILE A 11 -21.37 7.76 -0.12
C ILE A 11 -20.34 7.29 0.91
N CYS A 12 -19.76 8.22 1.67
CA CYS A 12 -18.84 7.89 2.76
C CYS A 12 -19.56 7.19 3.91
N ASP A 13 -19.08 6.01 4.30
CA ASP A 13 -19.63 5.22 5.40
C ASP A 13 -19.52 5.88 6.78
N ILE A 14 -18.64 6.90 6.94
CA ILE A 14 -18.37 7.56 8.22
C ILE A 14 -19.16 8.87 8.35
N CYS A 15 -19.07 9.76 7.36
CA CYS A 15 -19.65 11.10 7.44
C CYS A 15 -20.84 11.33 6.49
N GLY A 16 -21.16 10.37 5.61
CA GLY A 16 -22.28 10.47 4.68
C GLY A 16 -22.07 11.42 3.49
N SER A 17 -20.89 12.02 3.33
CA SER A 17 -20.60 12.89 2.19
C SER A 17 -20.49 12.12 0.88
N LYS A 18 -20.73 12.80 -0.25
CA LYS A 18 -20.48 12.23 -1.57
C LYS A 18 -18.98 11.98 -1.77
N LEU A 19 -18.62 10.81 -2.27
CA LEU A 19 -17.28 10.46 -2.70
C LEU A 19 -17.05 11.01 -4.11
N VAL A 20 -15.82 11.44 -4.36
CA VAL A 20 -15.36 11.85 -5.68
C VAL A 20 -14.02 11.18 -5.96
N GLN A 21 -13.82 10.74 -7.19
CA GLN A 21 -12.50 10.31 -7.66
C GLN A 21 -11.69 11.56 -8.00
N ARG A 22 -10.43 11.62 -7.57
CA ARG A 22 -9.58 12.76 -7.91
C ARG A 22 -9.14 12.65 -9.37
N GLY A 23 -8.92 13.79 -10.02
CA GLY A 23 -8.52 13.82 -11.42
C GLY A 23 -7.18 13.10 -11.71
N ASP A 24 -6.30 13.03 -10.71
CA ASP A 24 -4.98 12.39 -10.81
C ASP A 24 -4.98 10.89 -10.47
N ASP A 25 -6.12 10.31 -10.08
CA ASP A 25 -6.21 8.88 -9.73
C ASP A 25 -6.22 7.96 -10.97
N SER A 26 -6.44 8.50 -12.17
CA SER A 26 -6.53 7.75 -13.42
C SER A 26 -5.50 8.17 -14.49
N ASP A 27 -4.67 9.17 -14.19
CA ASP A 27 -3.65 9.64 -15.13
C ASP A 27 -2.45 8.70 -15.12
N GLU A 28 -2.31 7.93 -16.20
CA GLU A 28 -1.20 6.99 -16.40
C GLU A 28 0.18 7.66 -16.28
N ASN A 29 0.33 8.90 -16.75
CA ASN A 29 1.59 9.63 -16.65
C ASN A 29 1.89 10.00 -15.21
N ALA A 30 0.89 10.43 -14.44
CA ALA A 30 1.04 10.70 -13.01
C ALA A 30 1.45 9.44 -12.23
N ILE A 31 0.87 8.28 -12.56
CA ILE A 31 1.25 6.98 -11.96
C ILE A 31 2.70 6.62 -12.29
N LYS A 32 3.09 6.69 -13.57
CA LYS A 32 4.46 6.41 -14.02
C LYS A 32 5.48 7.32 -13.34
N GLN A 33 5.17 8.61 -13.25
CA GLN A 33 6.04 9.57 -12.58
C GLN A 33 6.21 9.26 -11.09
N ARG A 34 5.13 8.88 -10.39
CA ARG A 34 5.19 8.47 -8.98
C ARG A 34 6.07 7.25 -8.77
N LEU A 35 5.95 6.24 -9.64
CA LEU A 35 6.79 5.03 -9.58
C LEU A 35 8.26 5.35 -9.84
N ALA A 36 8.57 6.14 -10.85
CA ALA A 36 9.96 6.55 -11.13
C ALA A 36 10.60 7.30 -9.93
N ILE A 37 9.85 8.19 -9.28
CA ILE A 37 10.32 8.90 -8.08
C ILE A 37 10.52 7.93 -6.91
N TYR A 38 9.63 6.96 -6.72
CA TYR A 38 9.80 5.91 -5.71
C TYR A 38 11.08 5.12 -5.95
N ASP A 39 11.32 4.69 -7.20
CA ASP A 39 12.50 3.91 -7.58
C ASP A 39 13.79 4.71 -7.34
N GLU A 40 13.81 5.99 -7.71
CA GLU A 40 14.98 6.86 -7.52
C GLU A 40 15.25 7.16 -6.03
N LYS A 41 14.21 7.49 -5.26
CA LYS A 41 14.38 8.12 -3.93
C LYS A 41 14.12 7.20 -2.76
N THR A 42 13.25 6.20 -2.92
CA THR A 42 12.77 5.36 -1.81
C THR A 42 13.33 3.95 -1.91
N SER A 43 13.36 3.34 -3.10
CA SER A 43 13.87 1.97 -3.28
C SER A 43 15.30 1.73 -2.75
N PRO A 44 16.25 2.70 -2.78
CA PRO A 44 17.58 2.48 -2.21
C PRO A 44 17.59 2.19 -0.71
N LEU A 45 16.51 2.53 0.01
CA LEU A 45 16.37 2.17 1.43
C LEU A 45 16.26 0.66 1.65
N ILE A 46 15.81 -0.11 0.65
CA ILE A 46 15.78 -1.58 0.69
C ILE A 46 17.20 -2.11 0.91
N ASP A 47 18.15 -1.67 0.08
CA ASP A 47 19.56 -2.06 0.22
C ASP A 47 20.16 -1.61 1.56
N PHE A 48 19.82 -0.40 2.01
CA PHE A 48 20.29 0.12 3.28
C PHE A 48 19.86 -0.74 4.47
N TYR A 49 18.57 -1.08 4.57
CA TYR A 49 18.06 -1.91 5.66
C TYR A 49 18.45 -3.39 5.51
N THR A 50 18.63 -3.86 4.29
CA THR A 50 19.18 -5.20 4.00
C THR A 50 20.60 -5.33 4.57
N LYS A 51 21.48 -4.36 4.29
CA LYS A 51 22.86 -4.34 4.83
C LYS A 51 22.93 -4.25 6.35
N LYS A 52 21.91 -3.66 6.98
CA LYS A 52 21.77 -3.61 8.44
C LYS A 52 21.22 -4.91 9.05
N GLY A 53 20.70 -5.84 8.24
CA GLY A 53 20.11 -7.08 8.71
C GLY A 53 18.79 -6.90 9.47
N VAL A 54 18.09 -5.78 9.27
CA VAL A 54 16.84 -5.44 9.97
C VAL A 54 15.63 -5.34 9.03
N LEU A 55 15.81 -5.60 7.74
CA LEU A 55 14.72 -5.56 6.78
C LEU A 55 13.81 -6.78 6.93
N VAL A 56 12.52 -6.54 7.11
CA VAL A 56 11.46 -7.56 7.03
C VAL A 56 10.56 -7.21 5.84
N THR A 57 10.39 -8.17 4.93
CA THR A 57 9.58 -8.01 3.70
C THR A 57 8.39 -8.95 3.72
N GLU A 58 7.24 -8.46 3.28
CA GLU A 58 6.00 -9.24 3.13
C GLU A 58 5.31 -8.93 1.81
N GLU A 59 4.67 -9.95 1.23
CA GLU A 59 3.79 -9.78 0.06
C GLU A 59 2.35 -9.48 0.50
N VAL A 60 1.76 -8.44 -0.11
CA VAL A 60 0.35 -8.09 -0.01
C VAL A 60 -0.25 -8.14 -1.40
N SER A 61 -1.18 -9.07 -1.63
CA SER A 61 -1.73 -9.30 -2.96
C SER A 61 -3.05 -10.07 -2.87
N GLU A 62 -4.01 -9.68 -3.71
CA GLU A 62 -5.28 -10.41 -3.87
C GLU A 62 -5.05 -11.84 -4.39
N LYS A 63 -3.99 -12.08 -5.18
CA LYS A 63 -3.71 -13.40 -5.76
C LYS A 63 -3.46 -14.47 -4.70
N ILE A 64 -2.89 -14.06 -3.57
CA ILE A 64 -2.62 -14.94 -2.42
C ILE A 64 -3.64 -14.74 -1.30
N ASN A 65 -4.73 -14.00 -1.56
CA ASN A 65 -5.75 -13.64 -0.59
C ASN A 65 -5.15 -13.07 0.71
N ARG A 66 -4.11 -12.24 0.60
CA ARG A 66 -3.39 -11.69 1.75
C ARG A 66 -3.38 -10.17 1.69
N LEU A 67 -4.05 -9.55 2.66
CA LEU A 67 -4.28 -8.11 2.71
C LEU A 67 -3.46 -7.42 3.81
N GLY A 68 -3.50 -6.09 3.84
CA GLY A 68 -2.61 -5.29 4.67
C GLY A 68 -2.64 -5.60 6.18
N LYS A 69 -3.79 -6.01 6.73
CA LYS A 69 -3.91 -6.33 8.16
C LYS A 69 -3.08 -7.56 8.54
N GLU A 70 -3.22 -8.65 7.78
CA GLU A 70 -2.51 -9.90 8.02
C GLU A 70 -1.00 -9.73 7.85
N ALA A 71 -0.59 -9.06 6.78
CA ALA A 71 0.82 -8.76 6.55
C ALA A 71 1.42 -7.89 7.69
N ALA A 72 0.67 -6.91 8.20
CA ALA A 72 1.14 -6.07 9.30
C ALA A 72 1.31 -6.88 10.61
N GLU A 73 0.37 -7.76 10.94
CA GLU A 73 0.47 -8.65 12.11
C GLU A 73 1.71 -9.55 12.02
N ASP A 74 1.98 -10.12 10.84
CA ASP A 74 3.15 -10.96 10.60
C ASP A 74 4.47 -10.20 10.73
N VAL A 75 4.57 -8.99 10.17
CA VAL A 75 5.76 -8.13 10.35
C VAL A 75 6.01 -7.86 11.82
N LEU A 76 4.97 -7.49 12.58
CA LEU A 76 5.10 -7.20 14.01
C LEU A 76 5.55 -8.44 14.79
N ASN A 77 5.02 -9.61 14.46
CA ASN A 77 5.43 -10.86 15.09
C ASN A 77 6.88 -11.21 14.74
N LYS A 78 7.32 -11.03 13.51
CA LYS A 78 8.73 -11.24 13.11
C LYS A 78 9.66 -10.32 13.89
N ILE A 79 9.34 -9.03 13.98
CA ILE A 79 10.16 -8.04 14.71
C ILE A 79 10.24 -8.36 16.20
N LYS A 80 9.15 -8.82 16.83
CA LYS A 80 9.15 -9.20 18.25
C LYS A 80 10.02 -10.43 18.56
N ASN A 81 10.28 -11.26 17.56
CA ASN A 81 11.00 -12.53 17.71
C ASN A 81 12.41 -12.50 17.07
N MET A 82 12.88 -11.34 16.62
CA MET A 82 14.26 -11.09 16.18
C MET A 82 15.15 -10.72 17.37
#